data_AF-A0AAE3UEG6-F1
#
_entry.id   AF-A0AAE3UEG6-F1
#
_cell.length_a   1.000
_cell.length_b   1.000
_cell.length_c   1.000
_cell.angle_alpha   90.00
_cell.angle_beta   90.00
_cell.angle_gamma   90.00
#
_symmetry.space_group_name_H-M   'P 1'
#
loop_
_entity.id
_entity.type
_entity.pdbx_description
1 polymer ?
#
loop_
_entity_poly.entity_id
_entity_poly.type
_entity_poly.pdbx_seq_one_letter_code
_entity_poly.pdbx_strand_id
1 'polypeptide(L)'
;MKFVPQLLFFTSFSILCSCDNSSKKSEISILADTLVNTDPINKNKGNLVDYDKVKVIKSVYVTNRNGIELKDQPSAQSETLGQFEYGQKLDVIEVKDNWLGILNHLTRRYEENGKQVERTAWEKVYVQKESTGELSMLSLETKDLNVITAITLNDKTEYLTKPKPLTQYVTLELVDKATFLEKKGSAVNYFLTDTTQIQKKNGVIELPCEQTTKRFVDKPDAEEDREVYSYAGQYESLKQYVIEGTYYESWDYKFVDKRTGKLTQEFGGFPYISANKQYVACIYANPYESTGEFELYTIRDANITSIVKASFKNWAPSEDNSKEIFWGADGALYVRILHEKAYFTGDENINESSYQYLRIKTL
;
A
#
# COMPACT_ATOMS: atom_id res chain seq x y z
N MET A 1 -18.78 1.50 -11.80
CA MET A 1 -19.37 0.24 -11.31
C MET A 1 -18.46 -0.21 -10.17
N LYS A 2 -18.97 -0.24 -8.92
CA LYS A 2 -18.14 -0.45 -7.72
C LYS A 2 -17.77 -1.94 -7.61
N PHE A 3 -16.48 -2.25 -7.54
CA PHE A 3 -15.96 -3.60 -7.31
C PHE A 3 -15.55 -3.75 -5.84
N VAL A 4 -15.94 -4.85 -5.22
CA VAL A 4 -15.55 -5.29 -3.87
C VAL A 4 -14.88 -6.65 -4.04
N PRO A 5 -13.65 -6.90 -3.55
CA PRO A 5 -13.04 -8.22 -3.67
C PRO A 5 -13.48 -9.10 -2.48
N GLN A 6 -14.00 -10.29 -2.79
CA GLN A 6 -14.26 -11.35 -1.82
C GLN A 6 -13.00 -12.19 -1.60
N LEU A 7 -12.63 -12.40 -0.33
CA LEU A 7 -11.57 -13.31 0.10
C LEU A 7 -12.08 -14.76 0.07
N LEU A 8 -11.37 -15.67 -0.61
CA LEU A 8 -11.62 -17.11 -0.60
C LEU A 8 -10.79 -17.81 0.48
N PHE A 9 -11.46 -18.63 1.31
CA PHE A 9 -10.84 -19.50 2.31
C PHE A 9 -10.50 -20.88 1.71
N PHE A 10 -9.30 -21.37 1.98
CA PHE A 10 -8.88 -22.75 1.71
C PHE A 10 -9.30 -23.67 2.86
N THR A 11 -10.04 -24.74 2.56
CA THR A 11 -10.30 -25.86 3.47
C THR A 11 -9.41 -27.04 3.09
N SER A 12 -8.50 -27.43 3.98
CA SER A 12 -7.71 -28.66 3.85
C SER A 12 -8.43 -29.85 4.49
N PHE A 13 -8.65 -30.87 3.67
CA PHE A 13 -9.17 -32.20 4.00
C PHE A 13 -8.12 -32.99 4.80
N SER A 14 -8.53 -33.79 5.78
CA SER A 14 -7.66 -34.81 6.40
C SER A 14 -8.41 -36.11 6.62
N ILE A 15 -7.71 -37.18 6.26
CA ILE A 15 -8.17 -38.54 6.01
C ILE A 15 -8.33 -39.34 7.31
N LEU A 16 -9.39 -40.16 7.34
CA LEU A 16 -9.68 -41.19 8.34
C LEU A 16 -8.66 -42.33 8.30
N CYS A 17 -8.24 -42.80 9.47
CA CYS A 17 -7.82 -44.18 9.67
C CYS A 17 -8.50 -44.76 10.92
N SER A 18 -9.12 -45.92 10.68
CA SER A 18 -9.85 -46.78 11.59
C SER A 18 -8.92 -47.61 12.49
N CYS A 19 -9.38 -48.03 13.67
CA CYS A 19 -9.51 -49.45 14.02
C CYS A 19 -10.17 -49.67 15.40
N ASP A 20 -11.08 -50.64 15.38
CA ASP A 20 -11.85 -51.28 16.45
C ASP A 20 -11.03 -51.77 17.68
N ASN A 21 -11.64 -51.81 18.88
CA ASN A 21 -12.34 -53.01 19.36
C ASN A 21 -12.96 -52.90 20.79
N SER A 22 -14.23 -53.31 20.85
CA SER A 22 -15.01 -54.01 21.90
C SER A 22 -14.63 -54.00 23.41
N SER A 23 -15.51 -53.34 24.19
CA SER A 23 -16.40 -53.82 25.27
C SER A 23 -16.01 -54.98 26.23
N LYS A 24 -16.04 -54.71 27.56
CA LYS A 24 -16.97 -55.20 28.64
C LYS A 24 -16.28 -55.20 30.02
N LYS A 25 -16.72 -54.32 30.93
CA LYS A 25 -17.57 -54.54 32.14
C LYS A 25 -16.89 -55.23 33.35
N SER A 26 -16.73 -54.48 34.45
CA SER A 26 -17.03 -54.96 35.81
C SER A 26 -17.45 -53.80 36.73
N GLU A 27 -18.18 -54.14 37.77
CA GLU A 27 -19.14 -53.32 38.51
C GLU A 27 -18.54 -52.50 39.68
N ILE A 28 -19.12 -51.30 39.79
CA ILE A 28 -19.43 -50.46 40.96
C ILE A 28 -19.08 -51.02 42.36
N SER A 29 -18.33 -50.23 43.13
CA SER A 29 -18.62 -50.02 44.56
C SER A 29 -18.45 -48.55 44.91
N ILE A 30 -19.44 -48.02 45.62
CA ILE A 30 -19.65 -46.61 45.94
C ILE A 30 -18.98 -46.33 47.28
N LEU A 31 -18.08 -45.35 47.35
CA LEU A 31 -17.88 -44.54 48.53
C LEU A 31 -17.78 -43.09 48.10
N ALA A 32 -18.76 -42.33 48.57
CA ALA A 32 -18.92 -40.91 48.31
C ALA A 32 -17.88 -40.07 49.07
N ASP A 33 -17.61 -38.93 48.46
CA ASP A 33 -17.23 -37.66 49.07
C ASP A 33 -15.83 -37.54 49.66
N THR A 34 -14.94 -37.06 48.79
CA THR A 34 -14.23 -35.83 49.14
C THR A 34 -14.33 -34.89 47.94
N LEU A 35 -15.21 -33.90 48.05
CA LEU A 35 -15.26 -32.73 47.19
C LEU A 35 -13.89 -32.06 47.17
N VAL A 36 -13.05 -32.43 46.21
CA VAL A 36 -12.00 -31.53 45.74
C VAL A 36 -12.74 -30.51 44.90
N ASN A 37 -12.91 -29.33 45.50
CA ASN A 37 -13.30 -28.12 44.83
C ASN A 37 -12.26 -27.87 43.72
N THR A 38 -12.50 -28.38 42.53
CA THR A 38 -11.76 -27.98 41.34
C THR A 38 -12.30 -26.62 40.97
N ASP A 39 -11.51 -25.58 41.26
CA ASP A 39 -11.73 -24.26 40.72
C ASP A 39 -12.08 -24.39 39.22
N PRO A 40 -13.14 -23.74 38.74
CA PRO A 40 -13.48 -23.81 37.33
C PRO A 40 -12.30 -23.26 36.54
N ILE A 41 -11.70 -24.14 35.74
CA ILE A 41 -10.73 -23.87 34.69
C ILE A 41 -11.13 -22.56 33.98
N ASN A 42 -10.20 -21.60 33.90
CA ASN A 42 -10.41 -20.22 33.47
C ASN A 42 -10.79 -20.12 31.97
N LYS A 43 -12.01 -20.55 31.62
CA LYS A 43 -12.61 -20.50 30.28
C LYS A 43 -12.92 -19.07 29.79
N ASN A 44 -12.66 -18.05 30.62
CA ASN A 44 -13.06 -16.66 30.43
C ASN A 44 -11.88 -15.67 30.45
N LYS A 45 -10.64 -16.10 30.23
CA LYS A 45 -9.53 -15.13 30.06
C LYS A 45 -9.71 -14.42 28.69
N GLY A 46 -9.61 -13.09 28.71
CA GLY A 46 -9.84 -12.22 27.56
C GLY A 46 -11.26 -11.65 27.50
N ASN A 47 -11.41 -10.49 26.85
CA ASN A 47 -12.69 -9.80 26.73
C ASN A 47 -13.36 -10.15 25.40
N LEU A 48 -13.96 -11.34 25.28
CA LEU A 48 -14.55 -11.82 24.04
C LEU A 48 -15.61 -10.86 23.48
N VAL A 49 -15.60 -10.67 22.17
CA VAL A 49 -16.54 -9.84 21.42
C VAL A 49 -17.22 -10.68 20.34
N ASP A 50 -18.54 -10.57 20.25
CA ASP A 50 -19.32 -11.11 19.14
C ASP A 50 -19.18 -10.16 17.94
N TYR A 51 -18.40 -10.56 16.94
CA TYR A 51 -18.08 -9.73 15.78
C TYR A 51 -19.33 -9.33 14.97
N ASP A 52 -20.32 -10.20 14.88
CA ASP A 52 -21.53 -9.94 14.08
C ASP A 52 -22.48 -8.95 14.78
N LYS A 53 -22.28 -8.69 16.07
CA LYS A 53 -23.13 -7.81 16.89
C LYS A 53 -22.43 -6.55 17.36
N VAL A 54 -21.10 -6.50 17.32
CA VAL A 54 -20.36 -5.34 17.78
C VAL A 54 -20.51 -4.19 16.80
N LYS A 55 -20.76 -2.99 17.33
CA LYS A 55 -20.81 -1.76 16.54
C LYS A 55 -19.51 -0.99 16.73
N VAL A 56 -18.81 -0.73 15.64
CA VAL A 56 -17.70 0.24 15.62
C VAL A 56 -18.28 1.64 15.80
N ILE A 57 -17.81 2.36 16.83
CA ILE A 57 -18.20 3.73 17.15
C ILE A 57 -17.51 4.70 16.19
N LYS A 58 -16.21 4.51 16.00
CA LYS A 58 -15.34 5.28 15.11
C LYS A 58 -14.03 4.53 14.90
N SER A 59 -13.27 4.92 13.89
CA SER A 59 -11.87 4.50 13.76
C SER A 59 -10.94 5.62 14.22
N VAL A 60 -9.79 5.25 14.77
CA VAL A 60 -8.69 6.16 15.14
C VAL A 60 -7.37 5.57 14.65
N TYR A 61 -6.31 6.36 14.65
CA TYR A 61 -4.97 5.94 14.27
C TYR A 61 -4.01 6.06 15.43
N VAL A 62 -3.03 5.17 15.52
CA VAL A 62 -1.91 5.31 16.46
C VAL A 62 -1.04 6.48 16.02
N THR A 63 -0.98 7.54 16.83
CA THR A 63 -0.21 8.75 16.54
C THR A 63 1.13 8.81 17.28
N ASN A 64 1.33 7.92 18.27
CA ASN A 64 2.62 7.76 18.91
C ASN A 64 3.60 7.01 18.00
N ARG A 65 4.71 7.64 17.65
CA ARG A 65 5.78 7.08 16.78
C ARG A 65 6.36 5.77 17.28
N ASN A 66 6.39 5.59 18.60
CA ASN A 66 6.90 4.37 19.20
C ASN A 66 5.86 3.25 19.23
N GLY A 67 4.66 3.47 18.66
CA GLY A 67 3.52 2.58 18.79
C GLY A 67 2.80 2.76 20.12
N ILE A 68 1.84 1.88 20.40
CA ILE A 68 1.09 1.87 21.66
C ILE A 68 0.89 0.45 22.18
N GLU A 69 1.10 0.29 23.49
CA GLU A 69 0.84 -0.97 24.17
C GLU A 69 -0.65 -1.34 24.11
N LEU A 70 -0.89 -2.61 23.82
CA LEU A 70 -2.20 -3.25 23.87
C LEU A 70 -2.47 -3.78 25.27
N LYS A 71 -3.47 -3.26 25.98
CA LYS A 71 -3.77 -3.64 27.36
C LYS A 71 -5.00 -4.53 27.47
N ASP A 72 -4.95 -5.49 28.40
CA ASP A 72 -6.10 -6.36 28.68
C ASP A 72 -7.26 -5.62 29.35
N GLN A 73 -6.98 -4.62 30.19
CA GLN A 73 -7.96 -3.80 30.90
C GLN A 73 -7.64 -2.30 30.73
N PRO A 74 -8.58 -1.37 31.00
CA PRO A 74 -8.32 0.07 30.89
C PRO A 74 -7.49 0.58 32.07
N SER A 75 -6.27 0.04 32.22
CA SER A 75 -5.35 0.32 33.30
C SER A 75 -3.91 0.13 32.85
N ALA A 76 -3.02 1.05 33.24
CA ALA A 76 -1.60 0.95 32.91
C ALA A 76 -0.95 -0.29 33.56
N GLN A 77 -1.50 -0.75 34.68
CA GLN A 77 -1.04 -1.92 35.42
C GLN A 77 -1.55 -3.26 34.86
N SER A 78 -2.44 -3.26 33.86
CA SER A 78 -2.94 -4.52 33.29
C SER A 78 -1.91 -5.19 32.38
N GLU A 79 -2.10 -6.49 32.13
CA GLU A 79 -1.30 -7.29 31.20
C GLU A 79 -1.16 -6.59 29.84
N THR A 80 0.07 -6.46 29.35
CA THR A 80 0.36 -6.03 27.98
C THR A 80 0.27 -7.25 27.07
N LEU A 81 -0.61 -7.20 26.09
CA LEU A 81 -0.91 -8.29 25.16
C LEU A 81 -0.12 -8.19 23.85
N GLY A 82 0.51 -7.03 23.61
CA GLY A 82 1.23 -6.73 22.38
C GLY A 82 1.35 -5.22 22.19
N GLN A 83 1.55 -4.81 20.94
CA GLN A 83 1.73 -3.42 20.56
C GLN A 83 1.12 -3.16 19.19
N PHE A 84 0.43 -2.03 19.04
CA PHE A 84 0.07 -1.50 17.73
C PHE A 84 1.13 -0.53 17.23
N GLU A 85 1.40 -0.59 15.94
CA GLU A 85 2.42 0.26 15.29
C GLU A 85 1.87 1.66 15.02
N TYR A 86 2.77 2.63 14.86
CA TYR A 86 2.42 3.97 14.39
C TYR A 86 1.66 3.91 13.05
N GLY A 87 0.61 4.73 12.93
CA GLY A 87 -0.26 4.78 11.77
C GLY A 87 -1.22 3.59 11.65
N GLN A 88 -1.20 2.61 12.55
CA GLN A 88 -2.18 1.53 12.51
C GLN A 88 -3.60 2.06 12.80
N LYS A 89 -4.55 1.72 11.93
CA LYS A 89 -5.97 2.01 12.11
C LYS A 89 -6.57 1.07 13.15
N LEU A 90 -7.31 1.64 14.09
CA LEU A 90 -7.93 0.94 15.21
C LEU A 90 -9.43 1.23 15.24
N ASP A 91 -10.24 0.17 15.28
CA ASP A 91 -11.70 0.28 15.37
C ASP A 91 -12.15 0.33 16.83
N VAL A 92 -12.67 1.50 17.23
CA VAL A 92 -13.10 1.78 18.59
C VAL A 92 -14.52 1.26 18.79
N ILE A 93 -14.72 0.42 19.79
CA ILE A 93 -16.01 -0.16 20.19
C ILE A 93 -16.45 0.27 21.60
N GLU A 94 -15.56 0.93 22.35
CA GLU A 94 -15.88 1.50 23.67
C GLU A 94 -14.99 2.73 23.96
N VAL A 95 -15.51 3.71 24.69
CA VAL A 95 -14.74 4.84 25.21
C VAL A 95 -14.93 4.90 26.73
N LYS A 96 -13.83 4.86 27.48
CA LYS A 96 -13.83 4.93 28.96
C LYS A 96 -12.75 5.88 29.43
N ASP A 97 -13.14 7.08 29.88
CA ASP A 97 -12.23 8.11 30.34
C ASP A 97 -11.06 8.36 29.35
N ASN A 98 -9.84 7.98 29.75
CA ASN A 98 -8.61 8.10 28.97
C ASN A 98 -8.25 6.85 28.15
N TRP A 99 -9.14 5.86 28.08
CA TRP A 99 -8.95 4.59 27.38
C TRP A 99 -9.95 4.41 26.25
N LEU A 100 -9.49 3.79 25.18
CA LEU A 100 -10.32 3.32 24.07
C LEU A 100 -10.34 1.80 24.07
N GLY A 101 -11.53 1.22 24.05
CA GLY A 101 -11.73 -0.21 23.79
C GLY A 101 -11.71 -0.44 22.29
N ILE A 102 -10.74 -1.23 21.83
CA ILE A 102 -10.45 -1.53 20.44
C ILE A 102 -10.92 -2.96 20.13
N LEU A 103 -11.57 -3.15 18.99
CA LEU A 103 -11.85 -4.47 18.44
C LEU A 103 -10.57 -5.04 17.85
N ASN A 104 -10.11 -6.18 18.36
CA ASN A 104 -8.88 -6.82 17.88
C ASN A 104 -9.03 -8.33 17.78
N HIS A 105 -8.34 -8.93 16.82
CA HIS A 105 -8.31 -10.38 16.63
C HIS A 105 -7.04 -10.95 17.26
N LEU A 106 -7.18 -11.67 18.37
CA LEU A 106 -6.06 -12.13 19.18
C LEU A 106 -6.02 -13.65 19.29
N THR A 107 -4.82 -14.21 19.28
CA THR A 107 -4.56 -15.61 19.65
C THR A 107 -4.00 -15.66 21.05
N ARG A 108 -4.64 -16.42 21.94
CA ARG A 108 -4.18 -16.66 23.31
C ARG A 108 -3.95 -18.15 23.55
N ARG A 109 -2.96 -18.44 24.39
CA ARG A 109 -2.61 -19.80 24.83
C ARG A 109 -3.20 -20.08 26.20
N TYR A 110 -3.79 -21.25 26.35
CA TYR A 110 -4.46 -21.70 27.56
C TYR A 110 -4.10 -23.15 27.86
N GLU A 111 -4.22 -23.53 29.13
CA GLU A 111 -4.16 -24.94 29.52
C GLU A 111 -5.57 -25.48 29.71
N GLU A 112 -5.94 -26.49 28.92
CA GLU A 112 -7.21 -27.20 29.04
C GLU A 112 -6.91 -28.70 29.20
N ASN A 113 -7.34 -29.29 30.32
CA ASN A 113 -7.12 -30.70 30.66
C ASN A 113 -5.63 -31.12 30.57
N GLY A 114 -4.71 -30.26 31.02
CA GLY A 114 -3.26 -30.51 31.00
C GLY A 114 -2.61 -30.39 29.62
N LYS A 115 -3.34 -29.90 28.61
CA LYS A 115 -2.81 -29.63 27.26
C LYS A 115 -2.83 -28.15 26.98
N GLN A 116 -1.78 -27.66 26.32
CA GLN A 116 -1.75 -26.30 25.78
C GLN A 116 -2.66 -26.23 24.54
N VAL A 117 -3.59 -25.29 24.57
CA VAL A 117 -4.56 -25.02 23.50
C VAL A 117 -4.43 -23.55 23.11
N GLU A 118 -4.41 -23.27 21.81
CA GLU A 118 -4.48 -21.91 21.29
C GLU A 118 -5.92 -21.61 20.86
N ARG A 119 -6.42 -20.43 21.23
CA ARG A 119 -7.70 -19.95 20.74
C ARG A 119 -7.52 -18.56 20.16
N THR A 120 -7.96 -18.40 18.93
CA THR A 120 -8.08 -17.11 18.26
C THR A 120 -9.53 -16.64 18.33
N ALA A 121 -9.75 -15.41 18.77
CA ALA A 121 -11.08 -14.82 18.85
C ALA A 121 -11.01 -13.29 18.71
N TRP A 122 -12.15 -12.70 18.35
CA TRP A 122 -12.35 -11.27 18.50
C TRP A 122 -12.47 -10.91 19.97
N GLU A 123 -11.66 -9.95 20.38
CA GLU A 123 -11.61 -9.46 21.75
C GLU A 123 -11.61 -7.93 21.78
N LYS A 124 -12.09 -7.39 22.91
CA LYS A 124 -11.93 -5.99 23.26
C LYS A 124 -10.64 -5.83 24.06
N VAL A 125 -9.78 -4.95 23.58
CA VAL A 125 -8.52 -4.58 24.21
C VAL A 125 -8.45 -3.08 24.40
N TYR A 126 -7.55 -2.59 25.24
CA TYR A 126 -7.53 -1.19 25.62
C TYR A 126 -6.24 -0.51 25.20
N VAL A 127 -6.35 0.73 24.73
CA VAL A 127 -5.24 1.61 24.42
C VAL A 127 -5.49 2.98 25.05
N GLN A 128 -4.43 3.69 25.43
CA GLN A 128 -4.52 5.07 25.86
C GLN A 128 -4.96 5.99 24.72
N LYS A 129 -6.01 6.77 24.99
CA LYS A 129 -6.63 7.69 24.04
C LYS A 129 -5.67 8.76 23.53
N GLU A 130 -4.78 9.26 24.39
CA GLU A 130 -3.83 10.35 24.07
C GLU A 130 -2.78 9.99 23.01
N SER A 131 -2.53 8.69 22.79
CA SER A 131 -1.61 8.18 21.77
C SER A 131 -2.35 7.78 20.48
N THR A 132 -3.61 8.18 20.35
CA THR A 132 -4.43 7.95 19.16
C THR A 132 -5.01 9.27 18.66
N GLY A 133 -5.34 9.32 17.36
CA GLY A 133 -5.86 10.52 16.74
C GLY A 133 -6.52 10.27 15.40
N GLU A 134 -6.77 11.36 14.69
CA GLU A 134 -7.29 11.35 13.33
C GLU A 134 -6.18 11.04 12.32
N LEU A 135 -6.58 10.63 11.11
CA LEU A 135 -5.65 10.31 10.02
C LEU A 135 -4.68 11.46 9.69
N SER A 136 -5.16 12.70 9.74
CA SER A 136 -4.37 13.91 9.50
C SER A 136 -3.27 14.16 10.53
N MET A 137 -3.28 13.45 11.67
CA MET A 137 -2.19 13.50 12.65
C MET A 137 -1.03 12.58 12.28
N LEU A 138 -1.20 11.71 11.28
CA LEU A 138 -0.09 10.96 10.72
C LEU A 138 0.76 11.89 9.86
N SER A 139 1.98 12.10 10.29
CA SER A 139 2.99 12.85 9.53
C SER A 139 4.19 11.95 9.27
N LEU A 140 4.88 12.19 8.17
CA LEU A 140 6.22 11.70 7.89
C LEU A 140 7.26 12.63 8.52
N GLU A 141 8.40 12.07 8.89
CA GLU A 141 9.64 12.76 9.24
C GLU A 141 10.71 12.52 8.18
N THR A 142 11.78 13.33 8.15
CA THR A 142 12.89 13.18 7.20
C THR A 142 13.46 11.76 7.13
N LYS A 143 13.56 11.07 8.28
CA LYS A 143 14.08 9.70 8.38
C LYS A 143 13.15 8.65 7.73
N ASP A 144 11.87 9.00 7.52
CA ASP A 144 10.88 8.09 6.95
C ASP A 144 10.91 8.13 5.41
N LEU A 145 11.42 9.22 4.82
CA LEU A 145 11.24 9.52 3.41
C LEU A 145 12.03 8.60 2.50
N ASN A 146 13.30 8.37 2.82
CA ASN A 146 14.18 7.62 1.92
C ASN A 146 14.24 6.12 2.24
N VAL A 147 13.30 5.59 3.02
CA VAL A 147 13.29 4.18 3.40
C VAL A 147 12.71 3.34 2.26
N ILE A 148 13.54 2.45 1.70
CA ILE A 148 13.18 1.56 0.60
C ILE A 148 13.12 0.09 1.03
N THR A 149 12.28 -0.68 0.34
CA THR A 149 12.15 -2.15 0.47
C THR A 149 12.69 -2.90 -0.73
N ALA A 150 12.84 -2.24 -1.88
CA ALA A 150 13.46 -2.81 -3.07
C ALA A 150 14.21 -1.74 -3.87
N ILE A 151 15.22 -2.16 -4.63
CA ILE A 151 15.94 -1.33 -5.59
C ILE A 151 16.25 -2.14 -6.85
N THR A 152 16.10 -1.51 -8.02
CA THR A 152 16.48 -2.09 -9.31
C THR A 152 17.58 -1.26 -9.93
N LEU A 153 18.69 -1.93 -10.28
CA LEU A 153 19.83 -1.36 -11.00
C LEU A 153 20.19 -2.28 -12.17
N ASN A 154 20.38 -1.72 -13.37
CA ASN A 154 20.69 -2.49 -14.58
C ASN A 154 19.76 -3.70 -14.77
N ASP A 155 18.45 -3.46 -14.61
CA ASP A 155 17.37 -4.43 -14.74
C ASP A 155 17.43 -5.62 -13.76
N LYS A 156 18.20 -5.48 -12.67
CA LYS A 156 18.26 -6.46 -11.58
C LYS A 156 17.66 -5.86 -10.32
N THR A 157 16.62 -6.50 -9.81
CA THR A 157 15.94 -6.10 -8.58
C THR A 157 16.51 -6.84 -7.38
N GLU A 158 16.88 -6.09 -6.35
CA GLU A 158 17.19 -6.58 -5.01
C GLU A 158 16.02 -6.24 -4.07
N TYR A 159 15.37 -7.27 -3.53
CA TYR A 159 14.40 -7.13 -2.44
C TYR A 159 15.13 -7.16 -1.10
N LEU A 160 14.94 -6.12 -0.30
CA LEU A 160 15.67 -5.93 0.95
C LEU A 160 14.98 -6.66 2.09
N THR A 161 15.69 -7.55 2.76
CA THR A 161 15.18 -8.26 3.95
C THR A 161 14.90 -7.33 5.14
N LYS A 162 15.50 -6.15 5.14
CA LYS A 162 15.23 -5.06 6.09
C LYS A 162 15.21 -3.73 5.34
N PRO A 163 14.25 -2.83 5.63
CA PRO A 163 14.22 -1.52 4.99
C PRO A 163 15.52 -0.75 5.23
N LYS A 164 16.00 -0.04 4.21
CA LYS A 164 17.23 0.76 4.27
C LYS A 164 17.02 2.13 3.63
N PRO A 165 17.77 3.17 4.05
CA PRO A 165 17.73 4.45 3.37
C PRO A 165 18.37 4.37 1.97
N LEU A 166 17.71 4.93 0.97
CA LEU A 166 18.30 5.27 -0.32
C LEU A 166 19.13 6.55 -0.14
N THR A 167 20.44 6.43 -0.32
CA THR A 167 21.40 7.54 -0.11
C THR A 167 22.13 7.96 -1.38
N GLN A 168 21.80 7.35 -2.52
CA GLN A 168 22.38 7.62 -3.83
C GLN A 168 21.27 8.01 -4.81
N TYR A 169 21.65 8.62 -5.94
CA TYR A 169 20.79 9.05 -7.05
C TYR A 169 19.84 10.20 -6.77
N VAL A 170 19.19 10.24 -5.61
CA VAL A 170 18.25 11.30 -5.23
C VAL A 170 18.30 11.66 -3.75
N THR A 171 17.88 12.89 -3.43
CA THR A 171 17.54 13.33 -2.07
C THR A 171 16.07 13.67 -1.99
N LEU A 172 15.44 13.32 -0.87
CA LEU A 172 14.03 13.61 -0.59
C LEU A 172 13.93 14.52 0.63
N GLU A 173 13.03 15.48 0.57
CA GLU A 173 12.71 16.36 1.69
C GLU A 173 11.22 16.73 1.69
N LEU A 174 10.68 16.98 2.88
CA LEU A 174 9.35 17.55 3.04
C LEU A 174 9.40 19.05 2.76
N VAL A 175 8.42 19.55 2.01
CA VAL A 175 8.17 20.97 1.82
C VAL A 175 6.76 21.31 2.30
N ASP A 176 6.55 22.56 2.70
CA ASP A 176 5.21 23.02 3.02
C ASP A 176 4.36 23.19 1.75
N LYS A 177 3.04 23.25 1.96
CA LYS A 177 2.06 23.43 0.89
C LYS A 177 2.29 24.71 0.09
N ALA A 178 2.67 25.80 0.74
CA ALA A 178 2.87 27.09 0.09
C ALA A 178 4.02 27.02 -0.92
N THR A 179 5.14 26.42 -0.51
CA THR A 179 6.31 26.15 -1.36
C THR A 179 5.94 25.23 -2.52
N PHE A 180 5.22 24.14 -2.25
CA PHE A 180 4.76 23.23 -3.30
C PHE A 180 3.90 23.96 -4.36
N LEU A 181 2.92 24.76 -3.92
CA LEU A 181 2.03 25.51 -4.82
C LEU A 181 2.77 26.62 -5.58
N GLU A 182 3.71 27.32 -4.95
CA GLU A 182 4.58 28.29 -5.61
C GLU A 182 5.35 27.62 -6.76
N LYS A 183 5.97 26.48 -6.48
CA LYS A 183 6.77 25.74 -7.47
C LYS A 183 5.91 25.16 -8.59
N LYS A 184 4.67 24.74 -8.27
CA LYS A 184 3.66 24.31 -9.25
C LYS A 184 3.34 25.42 -10.26
N GLY A 185 3.27 26.67 -9.81
CA GLY A 185 3.07 27.83 -10.70
C GLY A 185 4.19 28.04 -11.72
N SER A 186 5.37 27.49 -11.47
CA SER A 186 6.55 27.51 -12.37
C SER A 186 6.89 26.13 -12.94
N ALA A 187 5.96 25.18 -12.89
CA ALA A 187 6.20 23.82 -13.36
C ALA A 187 6.51 23.81 -14.86
N VAL A 188 7.50 23.00 -15.25
CA VAL A 188 7.75 22.72 -16.65
C VAL A 188 6.83 21.59 -17.12
N ASN A 189 6.27 21.74 -18.32
CA ASN A 189 5.53 20.67 -18.97
C ASN A 189 5.88 20.66 -20.46
N TYR A 190 6.51 19.58 -20.91
CA TYR A 190 6.86 19.37 -22.32
C TYR A 190 5.91 18.38 -23.01
N PHE A 191 4.94 17.84 -22.28
CA PHE A 191 3.99 16.87 -22.78
C PHE A 191 2.86 17.58 -23.51
N LEU A 192 2.60 17.14 -24.74
CA LEU A 192 1.47 17.62 -25.53
C LEU A 192 0.34 16.59 -25.45
N THR A 193 -0.74 16.96 -24.77
CA THR A 193 -1.98 16.17 -24.70
C THR A 193 -2.88 16.47 -25.91
N ASP A 194 -2.52 15.95 -27.07
CA ASP A 194 -3.25 16.13 -28.34
C ASP A 194 -4.14 14.92 -28.69
N THR A 195 -4.82 14.39 -27.68
CA THR A 195 -5.63 13.17 -27.79
C THR A 195 -6.75 13.23 -28.83
N THR A 196 -7.12 14.43 -29.29
CA THR A 196 -8.09 14.61 -30.37
C THR A 196 -7.52 14.29 -31.76
N GLN A 197 -6.19 14.32 -31.95
CA GLN A 197 -5.54 14.06 -33.23
C GLN A 197 -5.43 12.57 -33.54
N ILE A 198 -5.18 11.74 -32.52
CA ILE A 198 -5.08 10.28 -32.63
C ILE A 198 -6.19 9.68 -31.80
N GLN A 199 -7.24 9.23 -32.47
CA GLN A 199 -8.42 8.66 -31.84
C GLN A 199 -8.43 7.14 -32.00
N LYS A 200 -8.76 6.44 -30.91
CA LYS A 200 -9.06 5.02 -30.96
C LYS A 200 -10.35 4.79 -31.76
N LYS A 201 -10.32 3.86 -32.71
CA LYS A 201 -11.49 3.45 -33.50
C LYS A 201 -11.63 1.93 -33.41
N ASN A 202 -12.80 1.47 -32.94
CA ASN A 202 -13.11 0.04 -32.82
C ASN A 202 -12.01 -0.77 -32.08
N GLY A 203 -11.52 -0.25 -30.96
CA GLY A 203 -10.46 -0.91 -30.19
C GLY A 203 -9.05 -0.77 -30.77
N VAL A 204 -8.85 0.00 -31.84
CA VAL A 204 -7.53 0.15 -32.49
C VAL A 204 -7.04 1.59 -32.43
N ILE A 205 -5.80 1.79 -31.99
CA ILE A 205 -5.05 3.04 -32.13
C ILE A 205 -4.03 2.86 -33.25
N GLU A 206 -3.98 3.80 -34.18
CA GLU A 206 -3.00 3.82 -35.26
C GLU A 206 -2.14 5.07 -35.13
N LEU A 207 -0.84 4.86 -34.91
CA LEU A 207 0.16 5.92 -34.79
C LEU A 207 0.85 6.10 -36.14
N PRO A 208 0.68 7.26 -36.81
CA PRO A 208 1.40 7.55 -38.04
C PRO A 208 2.88 7.77 -37.68
N CYS A 209 3.76 6.92 -38.21
CA CYS A 209 5.20 7.08 -38.09
C CYS A 209 5.81 7.33 -39.48
N GLU A 210 6.99 7.96 -39.56
CA GLU A 210 7.59 8.31 -40.86
C GLU A 210 7.83 7.09 -41.76
N GLN A 211 8.18 5.93 -41.18
CA GLN A 211 8.54 4.71 -41.91
C GLN A 211 7.46 3.63 -41.87
N THR A 212 6.44 3.77 -41.03
CA THR A 212 5.41 2.73 -40.80
C THR A 212 4.18 3.31 -40.12
N THR A 213 3.13 2.50 -39.98
CA THR A 213 2.03 2.79 -39.05
C THR A 213 2.07 1.77 -37.92
N LYS A 214 2.26 2.25 -36.68
CA LYS A 214 2.24 1.37 -35.50
C LYS A 214 0.81 1.24 -35.01
N ARG A 215 0.35 0.00 -34.83
CA ARG A 215 -1.01 -0.32 -34.39
C ARG A 215 -0.99 -0.90 -32.97
N PHE A 216 -1.91 -0.46 -32.14
CA PHE A 216 -2.24 -1.06 -30.85
C PHE A 216 -3.70 -1.52 -30.92
N VAL A 217 -3.96 -2.78 -30.57
CA VAL A 217 -5.27 -3.41 -30.70
C VAL A 217 -5.67 -3.90 -29.32
N ASP A 218 -6.82 -3.42 -28.83
CA ASP A 218 -7.38 -3.84 -27.56
C ASP A 218 -7.80 -5.32 -27.60
N LYS A 219 -7.65 -5.98 -26.46
CA LYS A 219 -8.16 -7.31 -26.12
C LYS A 219 -8.91 -7.20 -24.78
N PRO A 220 -10.06 -6.53 -24.73
CA PRO A 220 -10.73 -6.24 -23.45
C PRO A 220 -11.31 -7.49 -22.78
N ASP A 221 -11.70 -8.49 -23.57
CA ASP A 221 -12.37 -9.72 -23.11
C ASP A 221 -11.39 -10.86 -22.84
N ALA A 222 -10.08 -10.60 -22.88
CA ALA A 222 -9.05 -11.62 -22.78
C ALA A 222 -8.66 -11.98 -21.33
N GLU A 223 -9.57 -11.86 -20.36
CA GLU A 223 -9.35 -12.17 -18.93
C GLU A 223 -7.94 -11.78 -18.44
N GLU A 224 -7.08 -12.75 -18.13
CA GLU A 224 -5.69 -12.59 -17.66
C GLU A 224 -4.73 -11.97 -18.72
N ASP A 225 -5.05 -12.15 -20.00
CA ASP A 225 -4.33 -11.57 -21.16
C ASP A 225 -4.98 -10.26 -21.64
N ARG A 226 -5.77 -9.60 -20.80
CA ARG A 226 -6.42 -8.33 -21.12
C ARG A 226 -5.38 -7.27 -21.48
N GLU A 227 -5.59 -6.59 -22.60
CA GLU A 227 -4.78 -5.45 -23.03
C GLU A 227 -5.70 -4.33 -23.52
N VAL A 228 -5.64 -3.14 -22.93
CA VAL A 228 -6.41 -1.97 -23.39
C VAL A 228 -5.48 -0.77 -23.47
N TYR A 229 -5.43 -0.11 -24.62
CA TYR A 229 -4.45 0.94 -24.89
C TYR A 229 -5.08 2.31 -25.00
N SER A 230 -4.49 3.36 -24.46
CA SER A 230 -4.94 4.75 -24.63
C SER A 230 -3.80 5.60 -25.19
N TYR A 231 -4.10 6.47 -26.14
CA TYR A 231 -3.15 7.47 -26.59
C TYR A 231 -3.15 8.62 -25.58
N ALA A 232 -2.03 8.79 -24.86
CA ALA A 232 -1.91 9.80 -23.83
C ALA A 232 -1.51 11.17 -24.43
N GLY A 233 -0.72 11.17 -25.51
CA GLY A 233 -0.11 12.37 -26.08
C GLY A 233 1.31 12.10 -26.56
N GLN A 234 2.16 13.13 -26.56
CA GLN A 234 3.51 13.03 -27.12
C GLN A 234 4.53 13.99 -26.52
N TYR A 235 5.81 13.62 -26.70
CA TYR A 235 6.97 14.46 -26.43
C TYR A 235 7.70 14.80 -27.73
N GLU A 236 7.41 15.97 -28.30
CA GLU A 236 7.98 16.38 -29.57
C GLU A 236 9.51 16.50 -29.53
N SER A 237 10.08 16.93 -28.39
CA SER A 237 11.54 17.03 -28.23
C SER A 237 12.25 15.68 -28.28
N LEU A 238 11.55 14.59 -27.96
CA LEU A 238 12.08 13.23 -28.04
C LEU A 238 11.62 12.49 -29.29
N LYS A 239 10.73 13.11 -30.08
CA LYS A 239 10.04 12.47 -31.21
C LYS A 239 9.39 11.14 -30.80
N GLN A 240 8.73 11.12 -29.63
CA GLN A 240 8.05 9.93 -29.11
C GLN A 240 6.56 10.21 -28.94
N TYR A 241 5.72 9.27 -29.38
CA TYR A 241 4.35 9.15 -28.88
C TYR A 241 4.36 8.47 -27.50
N VAL A 242 3.31 8.72 -26.71
CA VAL A 242 3.10 8.09 -25.41
C VAL A 242 1.78 7.31 -25.43
N ILE A 243 1.88 6.02 -25.17
CA ILE A 243 0.73 5.11 -25.05
C ILE A 243 0.64 4.65 -23.61
N GLU A 244 -0.54 4.77 -23.02
CA GLU A 244 -0.89 4.11 -21.77
C GLU A 244 -1.42 2.70 -22.08
N GLY A 245 -0.93 1.70 -21.36
CA GLY A 245 -1.44 0.34 -21.38
C GLY A 245 -2.15 0.03 -20.07
N THR A 246 -3.31 -0.63 -20.14
CA THR A 246 -4.02 -1.18 -18.98
C THR A 246 -4.24 -2.67 -19.20
N TYR A 247 -3.89 -3.47 -18.21
CA TYR A 247 -3.89 -4.93 -18.22
C TYR A 247 -4.76 -5.47 -17.08
N TYR A 248 -4.86 -6.79 -16.93
CA TYR A 248 -5.70 -7.41 -15.88
C TYR A 248 -5.36 -6.88 -14.47
N GLU A 249 -4.07 -6.72 -14.16
CA GLU A 249 -3.58 -6.29 -12.84
C GLU A 249 -2.42 -5.28 -12.89
N SER A 250 -2.16 -4.71 -14.06
CA SER A 250 -1.06 -3.76 -14.24
C SER A 250 -1.43 -2.67 -15.21
N TRP A 251 -0.62 -1.63 -15.21
CA TRP A 251 -0.64 -0.58 -16.20
C TRP A 251 0.79 -0.13 -16.47
N ASP A 252 1.00 0.53 -17.60
CA ASP A 252 2.27 1.15 -17.91
C ASP A 252 2.11 2.31 -18.90
N TYR A 253 3.21 3.01 -19.14
CA TYR A 253 3.36 3.96 -20.22
C TYR A 253 4.48 3.51 -21.15
N LYS A 254 4.27 3.65 -22.46
CA LYS A 254 5.22 3.26 -23.49
C LYS A 254 5.58 4.43 -24.38
N PHE A 255 6.86 4.60 -24.66
CA PHE A 255 7.34 5.49 -25.70
C PHE A 255 7.42 4.75 -27.05
N VAL A 256 6.90 5.41 -28.08
CA VAL A 256 6.92 4.92 -29.46
C VAL A 256 7.62 5.93 -30.36
N ASP A 257 8.69 5.52 -31.02
CA ASP A 257 9.49 6.39 -31.88
C ASP A 257 8.68 6.83 -33.11
N LYS A 258 8.50 8.15 -33.29
CA LYS A 258 7.69 8.73 -34.39
C LYS A 258 8.25 8.45 -35.78
N ARG A 259 9.52 8.05 -35.91
CA ARG A 259 10.10 7.67 -37.20
C ARG A 259 9.86 6.21 -37.52
N THR A 260 10.22 5.30 -36.61
CA THR A 260 10.31 3.86 -36.85
C THR A 260 9.09 3.08 -36.35
N GLY A 261 8.27 3.65 -35.47
CA GLY A 261 7.16 2.97 -34.80
C GLY A 261 7.58 1.93 -33.75
N LYS A 262 8.87 1.86 -33.41
CA LYS A 262 9.39 0.94 -32.39
C LYS A 262 9.08 1.44 -30.99
N LEU A 263 8.82 0.49 -30.08
CA LEU A 263 8.82 0.77 -28.65
C LEU A 263 10.26 1.05 -28.23
N THR A 264 10.49 2.17 -27.54
CA THR A 264 11.83 2.61 -27.12
C THR A 264 12.04 2.53 -25.62
N GLN A 265 10.97 2.69 -24.83
CA GLN A 265 11.00 2.58 -23.38
C GLN A 265 9.60 2.26 -22.83
N GLU A 266 9.57 1.50 -21.74
CA GLU A 266 8.37 1.23 -20.94
C GLU A 266 8.58 1.75 -19.51
N PHE A 267 7.52 2.25 -18.89
CA PHE A 267 7.54 2.93 -17.60
C PHE A 267 6.37 2.44 -16.74
N GLY A 268 6.61 2.20 -15.43
CA GLY A 268 5.53 1.79 -14.52
C GLY A 268 4.53 2.91 -14.18
N GLY A 269 4.88 4.17 -14.47
CA GLY A 269 4.01 5.33 -14.26
C GLY A 269 4.24 6.40 -15.33
N PHE A 270 3.51 7.51 -15.21
CA PHE A 270 3.60 8.59 -16.19
C PHE A 270 5.03 9.16 -16.26
N PRO A 271 5.64 9.28 -17.45
CA PRO A 271 7.03 9.70 -17.60
C PRO A 271 7.15 11.22 -17.62
N TYR A 272 7.56 11.84 -16.50
CA TYR A 272 7.76 13.28 -16.37
C TYR A 272 9.18 13.70 -16.78
N ILE A 273 9.31 14.58 -17.78
CA ILE A 273 10.61 15.10 -18.23
C ILE A 273 11.07 16.28 -17.37
N SER A 274 12.29 16.17 -16.84
CA SER A 274 12.98 17.21 -16.07
C SER A 274 13.20 18.52 -16.83
N ALA A 275 13.36 19.64 -16.10
CA ALA A 275 13.54 20.98 -16.67
C ALA A 275 14.76 21.12 -17.58
N ASN A 276 15.85 20.40 -17.30
CA ASN A 276 17.03 20.37 -18.15
C ASN A 276 16.92 19.34 -19.30
N LYS A 277 15.82 18.59 -19.37
CA LYS A 277 15.55 17.52 -20.34
C LYS A 277 16.58 16.39 -20.33
N GLN A 278 17.29 16.20 -19.21
CA GLN A 278 18.30 15.15 -19.05
C GLN A 278 17.78 13.90 -18.33
N TYR A 279 16.60 14.01 -17.72
CA TYR A 279 15.99 12.93 -16.94
C TYR A 279 14.50 12.76 -17.23
N VAL A 280 14.05 11.51 -17.13
CA VAL A 280 12.64 11.13 -16.98
C VAL A 280 12.48 10.57 -15.57
N ALA A 281 11.44 10.98 -14.86
CA ALA A 281 11.04 10.37 -13.60
C ALA A 281 9.59 9.85 -13.70
N CYS A 282 9.35 8.68 -13.12
CA CYS A 282 8.02 8.08 -13.00
C CYS A 282 7.75 7.83 -11.53
N ILE A 283 6.57 8.19 -11.06
CA ILE A 283 6.14 7.96 -9.68
C ILE A 283 4.71 7.44 -9.69
N TYR A 284 4.46 6.35 -8.97
CA TYR A 284 3.16 5.70 -8.87
C TYR A 284 3.08 4.89 -7.57
N ALA A 285 1.89 4.46 -7.18
CA ALA A 285 1.70 3.59 -6.02
C ALA A 285 1.61 2.13 -6.47
N ASN A 286 2.20 1.22 -5.70
CA ASN A 286 2.05 -0.22 -5.88
C ASN A 286 1.16 -0.80 -4.77
N PRO A 287 -0.11 -1.12 -5.05
CA PRO A 287 -1.05 -1.62 -4.05
C PRO A 287 -0.72 -3.03 -3.53
N TYR A 288 0.01 -3.84 -4.31
CA TYR A 288 0.36 -5.21 -3.89
C TYR A 288 1.44 -5.21 -2.81
N GLU A 289 2.41 -4.31 -2.92
CA GLU A 289 3.51 -4.17 -1.96
C GLU A 289 3.27 -3.06 -0.93
N SER A 290 2.19 -2.29 -1.09
CA SER A 290 1.89 -1.10 -0.27
C SER A 290 3.05 -0.09 -0.27
N THR A 291 3.65 0.16 -1.44
CA THR A 291 4.82 1.02 -1.64
C THR A 291 4.57 2.18 -2.61
N GLY A 292 5.32 3.26 -2.45
CA GLY A 292 5.49 4.28 -3.49
C GLY A 292 6.64 3.91 -4.41
N GLU A 293 6.39 3.77 -5.69
CA GLU A 293 7.40 3.44 -6.69
C GLU A 293 7.99 4.71 -7.30
N PHE A 294 9.31 4.73 -7.44
CA PHE A 294 10.07 5.77 -8.13
C PHE A 294 10.98 5.14 -9.16
N GLU A 295 10.90 5.61 -10.40
CA GLU A 295 11.82 5.25 -11.46
C GLU A 295 12.51 6.51 -11.98
N LEU A 296 13.83 6.44 -12.17
CA LEU A 296 14.63 7.52 -12.74
C LEU A 296 15.42 7.00 -13.94
N TYR A 297 15.36 7.75 -15.03
CA TYR A 297 16.05 7.47 -16.28
C TYR A 297 16.84 8.69 -16.73
N THR A 298 17.95 8.46 -17.45
CA THR A 298 18.67 9.53 -18.16
C THR A 298 18.22 9.61 -19.61
N ILE A 299 18.30 10.82 -20.19
CA ILE A 299 18.07 11.11 -21.60
C ILE A 299 19.41 11.54 -22.21
N ARG A 300 19.88 10.81 -23.23
CA ARG A 300 21.08 11.15 -24.02
C ARG A 300 20.81 10.92 -25.50
N ASP A 301 20.86 11.97 -26.30
CA ASP A 301 20.58 11.91 -27.75
C ASP A 301 19.24 11.21 -28.07
N ALA A 302 18.20 11.54 -27.30
CA ALA A 302 16.87 10.90 -27.30
C ALA A 302 16.82 9.42 -26.88
N ASN A 303 17.95 8.81 -26.53
CA ASN A 303 17.98 7.49 -25.88
C ASN A 303 17.67 7.64 -24.40
N ILE A 304 16.85 6.73 -23.88
CA ILE A 304 16.45 6.68 -22.49
C ILE A 304 17.10 5.45 -21.85
N THR A 305 17.67 5.61 -20.67
CA THR A 305 18.33 4.50 -19.96
C THR A 305 18.03 4.58 -18.47
N SER A 306 17.63 3.45 -17.88
CA SER A 306 17.33 3.34 -16.46
C SER A 306 18.56 3.67 -15.62
N ILE A 307 18.40 4.55 -14.63
CA ILE A 307 19.39 4.85 -13.60
C ILE A 307 19.10 3.99 -12.37
N VAL A 308 17.88 4.10 -11.84
CA VAL A 308 17.43 3.40 -10.64
C VAL A 308 15.91 3.28 -10.64
N LYS A 309 15.41 2.17 -10.09
CA LYS A 309 14.03 2.07 -9.60
C LYS A 309 14.05 1.75 -8.12
N ALA A 310 13.14 2.30 -7.34
CA ALA A 310 13.10 2.10 -5.91
C ALA A 310 11.65 2.06 -5.39
N SER A 311 11.39 1.13 -4.48
CA SER A 311 10.09 0.99 -3.80
C SER A 311 10.21 1.57 -2.38
N PHE A 312 9.55 2.70 -2.14
CA PHE A 312 9.54 3.42 -0.87
C PHE A 312 8.46 2.88 0.07
N LYS A 313 8.82 2.69 1.33
CA LYS A 313 8.00 1.99 2.32
C LYS A 313 6.88 2.85 2.92
N ASN A 314 7.19 4.09 3.27
CA ASN A 314 6.38 4.85 4.23
C ASN A 314 5.44 5.86 3.56
N TRP A 315 5.44 5.94 2.23
CA TRP A 315 4.62 6.91 1.52
C TRP A 315 4.31 6.45 0.10
N ALA A 316 3.23 6.99 -0.43
CA ALA A 316 2.81 6.79 -1.82
C ALA A 316 2.35 8.12 -2.43
N PRO A 317 2.49 8.32 -3.75
CA PRO A 317 1.94 9.49 -4.43
C PRO A 317 0.41 9.49 -4.37
N SER A 318 -0.22 10.67 -4.29
CA SER A 318 -1.68 10.77 -4.25
C SER A 318 -2.35 10.32 -5.55
N GLU A 319 -3.46 9.57 -5.48
CA GLU A 319 -4.17 8.95 -6.62
C GLU A 319 -4.45 9.87 -7.83
N ASP A 320 -4.61 11.19 -7.64
CA ASP A 320 -4.80 12.17 -8.73
C ASP A 320 -3.46 12.55 -9.40
N ASN A 321 -2.69 11.51 -9.76
CA ASN A 321 -1.25 11.53 -10.04
C ASN A 321 -0.82 12.54 -11.13
N SER A 322 -1.66 12.82 -12.13
CA SER A 322 -1.25 13.65 -13.27
C SER A 322 -1.15 15.15 -12.98
N LYS A 323 -1.79 15.63 -11.91
CA LYS A 323 -1.81 17.07 -11.57
C LYS A 323 -0.95 17.44 -10.37
N GLU A 324 -0.53 16.46 -9.58
CA GLU A 324 0.15 16.68 -8.30
C GLU A 324 1.58 16.11 -8.28
N ILE A 325 2.10 15.81 -9.47
CA ILE A 325 3.48 15.45 -9.72
C ILE A 325 3.99 16.34 -10.86
N PHE A 326 5.09 17.06 -10.64
CA PHE A 326 5.64 17.95 -11.65
C PHE A 326 7.12 18.26 -11.39
N TRP A 327 7.86 18.54 -12.47
CA TRP A 327 9.18 19.15 -12.35
C TRP A 327 9.03 20.67 -12.23
N GLY A 328 9.64 21.24 -11.19
CA GLY A 328 9.80 22.69 -11.07
C GLY A 328 10.86 23.21 -12.04
N ALA A 329 10.77 24.49 -12.40
CA ALA A 329 11.82 25.17 -13.16
C ALA A 329 13.18 25.19 -12.44
N ASP A 330 13.20 24.97 -11.12
CA ASP A 330 14.40 24.80 -10.30
C ASP A 330 15.09 23.43 -10.47
N GLY A 331 14.52 22.55 -11.31
CA GLY A 331 15.08 21.23 -11.59
C GLY A 331 14.81 20.20 -10.50
N ALA A 332 13.90 20.46 -9.55
CA ALA A 332 13.44 19.47 -8.59
C ALA A 332 12.08 18.89 -9.00
N LEU A 333 11.85 17.62 -8.66
CA LEU A 333 10.56 16.96 -8.83
C LEU A 333 9.74 17.14 -7.56
N TYR A 334 8.51 17.59 -7.71
CA TYR A 334 7.58 17.81 -6.61
C TYR A 334 6.44 16.81 -6.67
N VAL A 335 6.07 16.25 -5.52
CA VAL A 335 5.09 15.16 -5.41
C VAL A 335 4.19 15.43 -4.21
N ARG A 336 2.88 15.41 -4.41
CA ARG A 336 1.93 15.30 -3.28
C ARG A 336 1.80 13.83 -2.88
N ILE A 337 1.96 13.56 -1.59
CA ILE A 337 2.04 12.21 -1.04
C ILE A 337 1.09 12.02 0.14
N LEU A 338 0.85 10.74 0.45
CA LEU A 338 0.20 10.28 1.67
C LEU A 338 1.13 9.33 2.42
N HIS A 339 0.99 9.26 3.74
CA HIS A 339 1.54 8.18 4.55
C HIS A 339 0.98 6.83 4.06
N GLU A 340 1.78 5.77 4.02
CA GLU A 340 1.38 4.47 3.43
C GLU A 340 0.14 3.89 4.10
N LYS A 341 0.06 3.98 5.44
CA LYS A 341 -1.13 3.56 6.20
C LYS A 341 -2.39 4.35 5.85
N ALA A 342 -2.28 5.59 5.39
CA ALA A 342 -3.43 6.35 4.92
C ALA A 342 -3.87 5.88 3.54
N TYR A 343 -2.90 5.69 2.63
CA TYR A 343 -3.15 5.35 1.23
C TYR A 343 -3.74 3.93 1.07
N PHE A 344 -3.07 2.91 1.60
CA PHE A 344 -3.39 1.51 1.28
C PHE A 344 -4.49 0.90 2.16
N THR A 345 -4.96 1.61 3.18
CA THR A 345 -6.10 1.14 4.01
C THR A 345 -7.46 1.50 3.41
N GLY A 346 -7.48 2.23 2.29
CA GLY A 346 -8.72 2.64 1.60
C GLY A 346 -9.60 3.54 2.47
N ASP A 347 -8.99 4.37 3.33
CA ASP A 347 -9.76 5.15 4.29
C ASP A 347 -10.54 6.29 3.62
N GLU A 348 -11.85 6.29 3.82
CA GLU A 348 -12.75 7.29 3.25
C GLU A 348 -12.58 8.69 3.88
N ASN A 349 -11.80 8.84 4.95
CA ASN A 349 -11.57 10.11 5.66
C ASN A 349 -10.29 10.84 5.20
N ILE A 350 -9.63 10.37 4.14
CA ILE A 350 -8.55 11.13 3.51
C ILE A 350 -9.08 12.50 3.10
N ASN A 351 -8.44 13.56 3.59
CA ASN A 351 -8.79 14.93 3.29
C ASN A 351 -7.53 15.77 3.06
N GLU A 352 -7.69 17.05 2.77
CA GLU A 352 -6.57 17.90 2.38
C GLU A 352 -5.45 17.99 3.44
N SER A 353 -5.80 17.86 4.73
CA SER A 353 -4.81 17.86 5.82
C SER A 353 -4.04 16.55 5.98
N SER A 354 -4.47 15.48 5.31
CA SER A 354 -3.76 14.20 5.28
C SER A 354 -2.55 14.22 4.33
N TYR A 355 -2.51 15.14 3.36
CA TYR A 355 -1.45 15.18 2.37
C TYR A 355 -0.20 15.90 2.88
N GLN A 356 0.94 15.39 2.44
CA GLN A 356 2.24 16.04 2.58
C GLN A 356 2.86 16.24 1.20
N TYR A 357 3.94 17.02 1.13
CA TYR A 357 4.56 17.38 -0.14
C TYR A 357 6.05 17.09 -0.09
N LEU A 358 6.54 16.38 -1.10
CA LEU A 358 7.95 16.08 -1.28
C LEU A 358 8.56 16.98 -2.34
N ARG A 359 9.82 17.34 -2.10
CA ARG A 359 10.76 17.75 -3.12
C ARG A 359 11.84 16.68 -3.27
N ILE A 360 12.05 16.23 -4.49
CA ILE A 360 13.03 15.21 -4.88
C ILE A 360 14.05 15.87 -5.81
N LYS A 361 15.33 15.75 -5.48
CA LYS A 361 16.44 16.26 -6.31
C LYS A 361 17.33 15.13 -6.75
N THR A 362 17.73 15.12 -8.02
CA THR A 362 18.77 14.23 -8.54
C THR A 362 20.15 14.63 -8.00
N LEU A 363 20.98 13.64 -7.67
CA LEU A 363 22.35 13.83 -7.14
C LEU A 363 23.42 13.88 -8.23
#